data_AF-A0AAU3CL25-F1
#
_entry.id   AF-A0AAU3CL25-F1
#
_cell.length_a   1.000
_cell.length_b   1.000
_cell.length_c   1.000
_cell.angle_alpha   90.00
_cell.angle_beta   90.00
_cell.angle_gamma   90.00
#
_symmetry.space_group_name_H-M   'P 1'
#
loop_
_entity.id
_entity.type
_entity.pdbx_description
1 polymer ?
#
loop_
_entity_poly.entity_id
_entity_poly.type
_entity_poly.pdbx_seq_one_letter_code
_entity_poly.pdbx_strand_id
1 'polypeptide(L)'
;MFLTISTTGTPARPATDLGFLLHKHPDNAQAFSTSYGKAHVLYPEADAERCTAALLLEVDAVALVRRGKGKGRGGAPDAALAQYVNDRPYAASSLLAVALSGVFSSAMRGVCAAKPELPSQPRPLRVEVPALPARGGVDLVRGLFEPLGWAVSAEPVALDPEFTQWGDSRYVSLVLEAETLTVAEALRHLYVLLPVLDDAKHYWVSSDEVDKLLRAGEGWLSEHPQQKLITSRYLSRRWSLTRQAMERLELVRLAEADDSEVDEIDNAVAPEAETEERPTPLAVLRREAIVTALTESGAARVLDLGCGQGQLVQALLKDPRFTEIVGVDVSMRALTIASRRLKLDRMGERQASRVRLVQSSLAYTDARLKGYDAAVLSEVIEHLDLPRLPALEYAVFGAARPRTVLVTTPNVEYNVRWESLPAGHVRHGDHRFEWTREEFRGWAATVAERHGYAVEFVPVGLDDPEVGPPTQMAVFTLSSVTEKKEAKAA
;
A
#
# COMPACT_ATOMS: atom_id res chain seq x y z
N MET A 1 25.48 -1.05 4.71
CA MET A 1 25.28 -2.51 4.87
C MET A 1 25.62 -3.25 3.57
N PHE A 2 25.82 -4.57 3.57
CA PHE A 2 26.04 -5.32 2.33
C PHE A 2 25.44 -6.73 2.38
N LEU A 3 25.39 -7.37 1.21
CA LEU A 3 25.30 -8.82 1.07
C LEU A 3 26.34 -9.31 0.05
N THR A 4 26.71 -10.57 0.14
CA THR A 4 27.54 -11.24 -0.87
C THR A 4 26.77 -12.37 -1.54
N ILE A 5 27.09 -12.65 -2.80
CA ILE A 5 26.61 -13.78 -3.57
C ILE A 5 27.84 -14.46 -4.14
N SER A 6 28.08 -15.70 -3.73
CA SER A 6 29.21 -16.51 -4.14
C SER A 6 28.74 -17.71 -4.94
N THR A 7 29.56 -18.15 -5.89
CA THR A 7 29.39 -19.42 -6.59
C THR A 7 30.75 -20.08 -6.78
N THR A 8 30.73 -21.40 -6.97
CA THR A 8 31.91 -22.18 -7.36
C THR A 8 31.80 -22.64 -8.80
N GLY A 9 32.96 -22.78 -9.44
CA GLY A 9 33.07 -23.12 -10.85
C GLY A 9 33.58 -24.53 -11.09
N THR A 10 33.38 -24.99 -12.32
CA THR A 10 34.02 -26.19 -12.86
C THR A 10 34.77 -25.82 -14.14
N PRO A 11 35.66 -26.68 -14.67
CA PRO A 11 36.36 -26.39 -15.93
C PRO A 11 35.44 -26.06 -17.11
N ALA A 12 34.22 -26.61 -17.13
CA ALA A 12 33.22 -26.34 -18.16
C ALA A 12 32.32 -25.12 -17.87
N ARG A 13 32.27 -24.67 -16.60
CA ARG A 13 31.40 -23.59 -16.12
C ARG A 13 32.18 -22.76 -15.09
N PRO A 14 33.06 -21.84 -15.52
CA PRO A 14 33.90 -21.07 -14.60
C PRO A 14 33.05 -20.21 -13.66
N ALA A 15 33.51 -20.00 -12.42
CA ALA A 15 32.77 -19.21 -11.44
C ALA A 15 32.59 -17.75 -11.87
N THR A 16 33.54 -17.20 -12.65
CA THR A 16 33.46 -15.85 -13.25
C THR A 16 32.24 -15.63 -14.13
N ASP A 17 31.53 -16.69 -14.57
CA ASP A 17 30.23 -16.58 -15.24
C ASP A 17 29.19 -15.82 -14.41
N LEU A 18 29.36 -15.77 -13.08
CA LEU A 18 28.56 -14.93 -12.19
C LEU A 18 28.55 -13.45 -12.62
N GLY A 19 29.66 -12.95 -13.18
CA GLY A 19 29.73 -11.59 -13.73
C GLY A 19 28.75 -11.35 -14.89
N PHE A 20 28.64 -12.31 -15.80
CA PHE A 20 27.67 -12.27 -16.90
C PHE A 20 26.24 -12.37 -16.38
N LEU A 21 25.98 -13.31 -15.46
CA LEU A 21 24.66 -13.52 -14.87
C LEU A 21 24.16 -12.28 -14.10
N LEU A 22 25.05 -11.58 -13.38
CA LEU A 22 24.72 -10.34 -12.66
C LEU A 22 24.81 -9.07 -13.51
N HIS A 23 25.28 -9.18 -14.76
CA HIS A 23 25.57 -8.05 -15.65
C HIS A 23 26.52 -7.03 -15.01
N LYS A 24 27.55 -7.52 -14.33
CA LYS A 24 28.59 -6.71 -13.68
C LYS A 24 29.94 -7.36 -13.94
N HIS A 25 30.85 -6.60 -14.54
CA HIS A 25 32.17 -7.11 -14.85
C HIS A 25 33.02 -7.21 -13.58
N PRO A 26 33.66 -8.36 -13.28
CA PRO A 26 34.43 -8.54 -12.05
C PRO A 26 35.53 -7.49 -11.83
N ASP A 27 36.27 -7.14 -12.89
CA ASP A 27 37.35 -6.14 -12.83
C ASP A 27 36.86 -4.68 -12.76
N ASN A 28 35.56 -4.43 -12.70
CA ASN A 28 34.99 -3.09 -12.71
C ASN A 28 34.07 -2.86 -11.52
N ALA A 29 34.59 -2.20 -10.49
CA ALA A 29 33.78 -1.72 -9.37
C ALA A 29 32.84 -0.60 -9.84
N GLN A 30 31.54 -0.83 -9.72
CA GLN A 30 30.50 0.09 -10.20
C GLN A 30 29.73 0.69 -9.04
N ALA A 31 29.21 1.91 -9.23
CA ALA A 31 28.39 2.57 -8.24
C ALA A 31 27.14 3.20 -8.86
N PHE A 32 26.01 3.03 -8.21
CA PHE A 32 24.67 3.38 -8.68
C PHE A 32 23.98 4.30 -7.67
N SER A 33 23.38 5.38 -8.15
CA SER A 33 22.56 6.25 -7.29
C SER A 33 21.24 5.58 -6.94
N THR A 34 20.87 5.60 -5.67
CA THR A 34 19.57 5.14 -5.17
C THR A 34 18.79 6.30 -4.54
N SER A 35 17.53 6.09 -4.19
CA SER A 35 16.69 7.11 -3.56
C SER A 35 17.08 7.42 -2.11
N TYR A 36 18.04 6.71 -1.52
CA TYR A 36 18.46 6.85 -0.13
C TYR A 36 19.99 6.72 0.04
N GLY A 37 20.77 6.77 -1.04
CA GLY A 37 22.22 6.74 -0.99
C GLY A 37 22.85 6.20 -2.27
N LYS A 38 23.91 5.39 -2.14
CA LYS A 38 24.68 4.82 -3.25
C LYS A 38 24.85 3.32 -3.06
N ALA A 39 24.57 2.55 -4.11
CA ALA A 39 24.80 1.12 -4.13
C ALA A 39 26.07 0.83 -4.93
N HIS A 40 26.97 0.03 -4.37
CA HIS A 40 28.24 -0.36 -4.97
C HIS A 40 28.21 -1.85 -5.29
N VAL A 41 28.70 -2.21 -6.47
CA VAL A 41 29.00 -3.60 -6.81
C VAL A 41 30.49 -3.74 -7.03
N LEU A 42 31.07 -4.71 -6.34
CA LEU A 42 32.47 -5.10 -6.49
C LEU A 42 32.59 -6.61 -6.33
N TYR A 43 33.71 -7.16 -6.80
CA TYR A 43 34.02 -8.57 -6.70
C TYR A 43 35.26 -8.73 -5.81
N PRO A 44 35.11 -9.01 -4.50
CA PRO A 44 36.26 -9.29 -3.64
C PRO A 44 37.08 -10.51 -4.08
N GLU A 45 36.48 -11.42 -4.85
CA GLU A 45 37.11 -12.64 -5.36
C GLU A 45 36.48 -12.99 -6.70
N ALA A 46 37.29 -13.26 -7.72
CA ALA A 46 36.82 -13.62 -9.05
C ALA A 46 37.89 -14.42 -9.81
N ASP A 47 37.83 -15.74 -9.68
CA ASP A 47 38.62 -16.67 -10.45
C ASP A 47 37.75 -17.81 -11.00
N ALA A 48 38.37 -18.78 -11.68
CA ALA A 48 37.64 -19.86 -12.34
C ALA A 48 36.98 -20.83 -11.34
N GLU A 49 37.53 -20.97 -10.14
CA GLU A 49 37.07 -21.90 -9.10
C GLU A 49 36.04 -21.24 -8.18
N ARG A 50 36.20 -19.96 -7.85
CA ARG A 50 35.30 -19.21 -6.97
C ARG A 50 35.13 -17.77 -7.43
N CYS A 51 33.89 -17.29 -7.36
CA CYS A 51 33.55 -15.91 -7.68
C CYS A 51 32.53 -15.40 -6.68
N THR A 52 32.84 -14.26 -6.08
CA THR A 52 32.05 -13.61 -5.04
C THR A 52 31.74 -12.19 -5.46
N ALA A 53 30.46 -11.87 -5.66
CA ALA A 53 29.98 -10.52 -5.88
C ALA A 53 29.47 -9.93 -4.56
N ALA A 54 29.79 -8.66 -4.27
CA ALA A 54 29.28 -7.93 -3.11
C ALA A 54 28.40 -6.76 -3.57
N LEU A 55 27.21 -6.64 -2.99
CA LEU A 55 26.34 -5.46 -3.10
C LEU A 55 26.41 -4.69 -1.79
N LEU A 56 27.13 -3.57 -1.79
CA LEU A 56 27.29 -2.68 -0.65
C LEU A 56 26.39 -1.46 -0.82
N LEU A 57 25.44 -1.27 0.10
CA LEU A 57 24.63 -0.05 0.16
C LEU A 57 25.20 0.91 1.21
N GLU A 58 25.61 2.08 0.72
CA GLU A 58 25.90 3.26 1.52
C GLU A 58 24.64 4.13 1.61
N VAL A 59 24.07 4.25 2.81
CA VAL A 59 22.85 5.04 3.03
C VAL A 59 23.23 6.44 3.52
N ASP A 60 22.69 7.47 2.87
CA ASP A 60 22.80 8.85 3.36
C ASP A 60 21.74 9.08 4.45
N ALA A 61 22.14 8.87 5.70
CA ALA A 61 21.28 9.04 6.86
C ALA A 61 20.69 10.47 6.95
N VAL A 62 21.44 11.50 6.53
CA VAL A 62 20.99 12.90 6.60
C VAL A 62 19.93 13.18 5.54
N ALA A 63 20.13 12.69 4.31
CA ALA A 63 19.13 12.80 3.25
C ALA A 63 17.84 12.02 3.60
N LEU A 64 17.98 10.85 4.26
CA LEU A 64 16.86 10.04 4.71
C LEU A 64 15.97 10.79 5.71
N VAL A 65 16.56 11.51 6.67
CA VAL A 65 15.84 12.36 7.64
C VAL A 65 15.21 13.58 6.98
N ARG A 66 15.95 14.28 6.11
CA ARG A 66 15.47 15.50 5.43
C ARG A 66 14.27 15.22 4.52
N ARG A 67 14.24 14.07 3.85
CA ARG A 67 13.09 13.62 3.03
C ARG A 67 11.90 13.14 3.87
N GLY A 68 12.10 12.84 5.15
CA GLY A 68 11.06 12.44 6.11
C GLY A 68 10.27 13.59 6.78
N LYS A 69 10.66 14.86 6.57
CA LYS A 69 10.08 16.06 7.22
C LYS A 69 8.60 16.37 6.92
N GLY A 70 7.88 15.50 6.22
CA GLY A 70 6.42 15.57 6.06
C GLY A 70 5.63 14.83 7.15
N LYS A 71 6.29 14.14 8.09
CA LYS A 71 5.61 13.37 9.16
C LYS A 71 5.56 14.18 10.47
N GLY A 72 4.34 14.40 10.94
CA GLY A 72 3.90 15.00 12.23
C GLY A 72 4.95 15.50 13.22
N ARG A 73 4.86 16.80 13.55
CA ARG A 73 5.38 17.36 14.80
C ARG A 73 4.62 16.71 15.97
N GLY A 74 5.30 15.93 16.79
CA GLY A 74 4.75 15.39 18.03
C GLY A 74 5.45 14.12 18.48
N GLY A 75 6.68 14.23 18.98
CA GLY A 75 7.41 13.15 19.64
C GLY A 75 8.44 13.72 20.60
N ALA A 76 8.60 13.09 21.75
CA ALA A 76 9.56 13.47 22.80
C ALA A 76 10.99 13.64 22.24
N PRO A 77 11.90 14.36 22.95
CA PRO A 77 13.28 14.62 22.50
C PRO A 77 14.04 13.38 22.01
N ASP A 78 13.80 12.20 22.60
CA ASP A 78 14.40 10.93 22.20
C ASP A 78 13.96 10.45 20.81
N ALA A 79 12.74 10.77 20.37
CA ALA A 79 12.24 10.44 19.03
C ALA A 79 12.89 11.29 17.92
N ALA A 80 13.47 12.45 18.27
CA ALA A 80 14.25 13.26 17.35
C ALA A 80 15.68 12.70 17.21
N LEU A 81 16.28 12.17 18.28
CA LEU A 81 17.62 11.57 18.25
C LEU A 81 17.64 10.27 17.43
N ALA A 82 16.61 9.43 17.59
CA ALA A 82 16.44 8.18 16.83
C ALA A 82 16.34 8.39 15.29
N GLN A 83 16.08 9.62 14.83
CA GLN A 83 16.12 9.93 13.40
C GLN A 83 17.55 10.09 12.88
N TYR A 84 18.47 10.60 13.71
CA TYR A 84 19.87 10.82 13.34
C TYR A 84 20.78 9.64 13.72
N VAL A 85 20.48 8.95 14.82
CA VAL A 85 21.17 7.74 15.26
C VAL A 85 20.21 6.57 15.15
N ASN A 86 20.34 5.80 14.06
CA ASN A 86 19.59 4.56 13.86
C ASN A 86 20.42 3.55 13.08
N ASP A 87 19.97 2.32 13.14
CA ASP A 87 20.58 1.16 12.50
C ASP A 87 20.38 1.07 10.98
N ARG A 88 19.55 1.92 10.37
CA ARG A 88 19.15 1.79 8.96
C ARG A 88 20.31 1.79 7.96
N PRO A 89 21.42 2.56 8.17
CA PRO A 89 22.57 2.49 7.28
C PRO A 89 23.36 1.17 7.36
N TYR A 90 23.16 0.41 8.43
CA TYR A 90 23.99 -0.74 8.81
C TYR A 90 23.25 -2.07 8.70
N ALA A 91 21.91 -2.06 8.77
CA ALA A 91 21.04 -3.22 8.66
C ALA A 91 20.64 -3.53 7.20
N ALA A 92 20.70 -4.81 6.81
CA ALA A 92 20.21 -5.35 5.53
C ALA A 92 18.67 -5.36 5.44
N SER A 93 18.10 -4.16 5.47
CA SER A 93 16.67 -3.86 5.49
C SER A 93 16.02 -3.87 4.10
N SER A 94 14.75 -3.49 4.04
CA SER A 94 14.00 -3.23 2.79
C SER A 94 14.71 -2.28 1.80
N LEU A 95 15.65 -1.45 2.26
CA LEU A 95 16.49 -0.61 1.40
C LEU A 95 17.50 -1.42 0.56
N LEU A 96 17.99 -2.55 1.08
CA LEU A 96 18.87 -3.45 0.33
C LEU A 96 18.11 -4.18 -0.78
N ALA A 97 16.87 -4.59 -0.51
CA ALA A 97 15.99 -5.18 -1.52
C ALA A 97 15.71 -4.24 -2.70
N VAL A 98 15.47 -2.94 -2.44
CA VAL A 98 15.30 -1.96 -3.51
C VAL A 98 16.62 -1.70 -4.27
N ALA A 99 17.78 -1.82 -3.61
CA ALA A 99 19.06 -1.77 -4.30
C ALA A 99 19.29 -2.99 -5.20
N LEU A 100 18.94 -4.20 -4.72
CA LEU A 100 18.98 -5.44 -5.51
C LEU A 100 18.19 -5.29 -6.81
N SER A 101 16.93 -4.83 -6.73
CA SER A 101 16.08 -4.71 -7.92
C SER A 101 16.53 -3.63 -8.88
N GLY A 102 17.15 -2.55 -8.39
CA GLY A 102 17.74 -1.52 -9.25
C GLY A 102 19.00 -1.99 -9.97
N VAL A 103 19.92 -2.64 -9.23
CA VAL A 103 21.27 -2.98 -9.71
C VAL A 103 21.31 -4.28 -10.51
N PHE A 104 20.51 -5.27 -10.12
CA PHE A 104 20.47 -6.61 -10.73
C PHE A 104 19.16 -6.89 -11.47
N SER A 105 18.49 -5.85 -11.98
CA SER A 105 17.17 -5.99 -12.62
C SER A 105 17.15 -7.00 -13.79
N SER A 106 18.21 -7.04 -14.62
CA SER A 106 18.31 -7.99 -15.74
C SER A 106 18.53 -9.43 -15.27
N ALA A 107 19.34 -9.61 -14.22
CA ALA A 107 19.60 -10.91 -13.62
C ALA A 107 18.32 -11.51 -13.00
N MET A 108 17.52 -10.68 -12.30
CA MET A 108 16.24 -11.10 -11.73
C MET A 108 15.22 -11.56 -12.78
N ARG A 109 15.28 -11.00 -13.99
CA ARG A 109 14.46 -11.41 -15.15
C ARG A 109 14.98 -12.67 -15.84
N GLY A 110 16.13 -13.21 -15.42
CA GLY A 110 16.74 -14.37 -16.07
C GLY A 110 17.24 -14.10 -17.49
N VAL A 111 17.59 -12.84 -17.82
CA VAL A 111 18.05 -12.48 -19.17
C VAL A 111 19.56 -12.30 -19.16
N CYS A 112 20.28 -12.92 -20.11
CA CYS A 112 21.72 -12.69 -20.33
C CYS A 112 22.04 -12.75 -21.83
N ALA A 113 22.16 -11.60 -22.50
CA ALA A 113 22.40 -11.57 -23.95
C ALA A 113 23.78 -12.13 -24.33
N ALA A 114 24.79 -11.95 -23.48
CA ALA A 114 26.15 -12.42 -23.74
C ALA A 114 26.29 -13.94 -23.65
N LYS A 115 25.48 -14.58 -22.79
CA LYS A 115 25.46 -16.03 -22.57
C LYS A 115 24.01 -16.51 -22.29
N PRO A 116 23.16 -16.62 -23.32
CA PRO A 116 21.72 -16.86 -23.19
C PRO A 116 21.35 -18.16 -22.49
N GLU A 117 22.23 -19.16 -22.54
CA GLU A 117 22.04 -20.49 -21.97
C GLU A 117 22.28 -20.56 -20.46
N LEU A 118 22.97 -19.56 -19.87
CA LEU A 118 23.36 -19.62 -18.46
C LEU A 118 22.25 -19.31 -17.45
N PRO A 119 21.33 -18.36 -17.66
CA PRO A 119 20.34 -17.99 -16.65
C PRO A 119 19.41 -19.12 -16.21
N SER A 120 19.12 -20.08 -17.08
CA SER A 120 18.27 -21.25 -16.79
C SER A 120 19.02 -22.39 -16.09
N GLN A 121 20.34 -22.27 -15.89
CA GLN A 121 21.13 -23.34 -15.28
C GLN A 121 21.29 -23.12 -13.77
N PRO A 122 20.86 -24.09 -12.95
CA PRO A 122 21.20 -24.13 -11.53
C PRO A 122 22.70 -24.13 -11.28
N ARG A 123 23.12 -23.47 -10.20
CA ARG A 123 24.52 -23.42 -9.76
C ARG A 123 24.60 -23.45 -8.23
N PRO A 124 25.72 -23.91 -7.65
CA PRO A 124 25.97 -23.75 -6.22
C PRO A 124 26.03 -22.26 -5.88
N LEU A 125 25.14 -21.80 -5.02
CA LEU A 125 25.02 -20.42 -4.58
C LEU A 125 25.18 -20.35 -3.07
N ARG A 126 25.98 -19.39 -2.62
CA ARG A 126 26.12 -19.03 -1.21
C ARG A 126 25.90 -17.53 -1.03
N VAL A 127 24.89 -17.16 -0.25
CA VAL A 127 24.55 -15.76 0.05
C VAL A 127 24.83 -15.48 1.51
N GLU A 128 25.54 -14.39 1.80
CA GLU A 128 25.78 -13.94 3.17
C GLU A 128 25.18 -12.56 3.41
N VAL A 129 24.51 -12.42 4.55
CA VAL A 129 23.93 -11.17 5.03
C VAL A 129 24.32 -11.01 6.50
N PRO A 130 25.40 -10.27 6.82
CA PRO A 130 25.96 -10.24 8.18
C PRO A 130 25.05 -9.61 9.24
N ALA A 131 24.17 -8.68 8.83
CA ALA A 131 23.30 -7.94 9.75
C ALA A 131 21.88 -7.83 9.19
N LEU A 132 21.11 -8.91 9.28
CA LEU A 132 19.73 -8.98 8.81
C LEU A 132 18.75 -8.72 9.96
N PRO A 133 17.94 -7.65 9.93
CA PRO A 133 16.84 -7.53 10.88
C PRO A 133 15.83 -8.66 10.66
N ALA A 134 15.59 -9.45 11.70
CA ALA A 134 14.70 -10.62 11.66
C ALA A 134 13.63 -10.47 12.75
N ARG A 135 12.58 -9.70 12.49
CA ARG A 135 11.44 -9.54 13.41
C ARG A 135 10.59 -10.81 13.41
N GLY A 136 10.99 -11.77 14.22
CA GLY A 136 10.50 -13.15 14.21
C GLY A 136 11.60 -14.17 14.49
N GLY A 137 12.85 -13.72 14.65
CA GLY A 137 13.98 -14.55 15.05
C GLY A 137 14.43 -15.52 13.96
N VAL A 138 15.32 -16.42 14.37
CA VAL A 138 15.91 -17.47 13.51
C VAL A 138 14.84 -18.38 12.91
N ASP A 139 13.81 -18.73 13.68
CA ASP A 139 12.75 -19.64 13.23
C ASP A 139 11.97 -19.08 12.03
N LEU A 140 11.71 -17.76 12.03
CA LEU A 140 11.07 -17.13 10.88
C LEU A 140 11.99 -17.17 9.65
N VAL A 141 13.30 -16.95 9.82
CA VAL A 141 14.25 -17.01 8.70
C VAL A 141 14.25 -18.40 8.09
N ARG A 142 14.31 -19.45 8.92
CA ARG A 142 14.20 -20.85 8.47
C ARG A 142 12.89 -21.10 7.73
N GLY A 143 11.77 -20.75 8.35
CA GLY A 143 10.43 -20.95 7.76
C GLY A 143 10.18 -20.19 6.45
N LEU A 144 10.97 -19.17 6.13
CA LEU A 144 10.89 -18.42 4.88
C LEU A 144 11.84 -18.92 3.78
N PHE A 145 13.01 -19.45 4.13
CA PHE A 145 14.03 -19.82 3.15
C PHE A 145 14.15 -21.35 2.94
N GLU A 146 13.98 -22.17 3.98
CA GLU A 146 14.10 -23.63 3.84
C GLU A 146 13.08 -24.24 2.84
N PRO A 147 11.81 -23.81 2.80
CA PRO A 147 10.84 -24.31 1.81
C PRO A 147 11.21 -24.01 0.36
N LEU A 148 12.12 -23.05 0.13
CA LEU A 148 12.60 -22.65 -1.19
C LEU A 148 13.87 -23.39 -1.62
N GLY A 149 14.29 -24.41 -0.87
CA GLY A 149 15.47 -25.21 -1.18
C GLY A 149 16.79 -24.63 -0.66
N TRP A 150 16.74 -23.65 0.26
CA TRP A 150 17.94 -23.15 0.92
C TRP A 150 18.29 -23.97 2.16
N ALA A 151 19.56 -24.31 2.30
CA ALA A 151 20.15 -24.61 3.60
C ALA A 151 20.40 -23.29 4.34
N VAL A 152 19.79 -23.15 5.53
CA VAL A 152 19.81 -21.91 6.31
C VAL A 152 20.69 -22.06 7.54
N SER A 153 21.72 -21.23 7.63
CA SER A 153 22.44 -20.96 8.89
C SER A 153 22.16 -19.52 9.31
N ALA A 154 21.54 -19.36 10.48
CA ALA A 154 21.19 -18.06 11.02
C ALA A 154 21.52 -18.02 12.52
N GLU A 155 22.40 -17.09 12.89
CA GLU A 155 22.86 -16.91 14.27
C GLU A 155 22.46 -15.53 14.78
N PRO A 156 21.84 -15.41 15.97
CA PRO A 156 21.57 -14.11 16.59
C PRO A 156 22.87 -13.32 16.79
N VAL A 157 22.83 -12.03 16.49
CA VAL A 157 23.95 -11.12 16.75
C VAL A 157 23.76 -10.53 18.14
N ALA A 158 24.72 -10.70 19.05
CA ALA A 158 24.70 -10.10 20.38
C ALA A 158 24.53 -8.56 20.31
N LEU A 159 23.78 -7.96 21.23
CA LEU A 159 23.67 -6.50 21.31
C LEU A 159 25.04 -5.86 21.54
N ASP A 160 25.82 -6.46 22.44
CA ASP A 160 27.19 -6.06 22.72
C ASP A 160 27.95 -7.29 23.25
N PRO A 161 29.08 -7.69 22.61
CA PRO A 161 29.85 -8.84 23.06
C PRO A 161 30.53 -8.64 24.43
N GLU A 162 30.75 -7.40 24.87
CA GLU A 162 31.32 -7.11 26.19
C GLU A 162 30.27 -7.17 27.31
N PHE A 163 28.99 -6.94 26.97
CA PHE A 163 27.87 -6.91 27.92
C PHE A 163 26.85 -8.02 27.63
N THR A 164 27.26 -9.28 27.83
CA THR A 164 26.46 -10.47 27.51
C THR A 164 25.08 -10.51 28.19
N GLN A 165 24.92 -9.85 29.34
CA GLN A 165 23.65 -9.72 30.05
C GLN A 165 22.58 -8.91 29.30
N TRP A 166 22.96 -8.13 28.27
CA TRP A 166 22.00 -7.42 27.41
C TRP A 166 21.30 -8.37 26.42
N GLY A 167 21.88 -9.56 26.20
CA GLY A 167 21.33 -10.57 25.32
C GLY A 167 21.49 -10.25 23.83
N ASP A 168 20.72 -10.96 23.01
CA ASP A 168 20.80 -10.86 21.57
C ASP A 168 20.06 -9.63 21.02
N SER A 169 20.60 -9.08 19.94
CA SER A 169 19.93 -8.05 19.17
C SER A 169 18.81 -8.66 18.31
N ARG A 170 18.03 -7.79 17.65
CA ARG A 170 17.04 -8.22 16.65
C ARG A 170 17.65 -8.66 15.31
N TYR A 171 18.97 -8.64 15.19
CA TYR A 171 19.70 -8.97 13.97
C TYR A 171 20.18 -10.41 14.01
N VAL A 172 20.22 -11.03 12.84
CA VAL A 172 20.88 -12.30 12.63
C VAL A 172 21.99 -12.15 11.59
N SER A 173 23.07 -12.91 11.78
CA SER A 173 24.02 -13.22 10.74
C SER A 173 23.46 -14.38 9.93
N LEU A 174 23.18 -14.15 8.65
CA LEU A 174 22.55 -15.14 7.77
C LEU A 174 23.52 -15.65 6.71
N VAL A 175 23.58 -16.96 6.56
CA VAL A 175 24.18 -17.66 5.43
C VAL A 175 23.11 -18.56 4.80
N LEU A 176 22.92 -18.42 3.49
CA LEU A 176 22.04 -19.26 2.68
C LEU A 176 22.86 -20.01 1.65
N GLU A 177 22.65 -21.33 1.55
CA GLU A 177 23.33 -22.19 0.58
C GLU A 177 22.32 -23.00 -0.22
N ALA A 178 22.50 -23.08 -1.53
CA ALA A 178 21.65 -23.89 -2.41
C ALA A 178 22.44 -24.40 -3.61
N GLU A 179 22.14 -25.61 -4.07
CA GLU A 179 22.77 -26.20 -5.27
C GLU A 179 21.85 -26.19 -6.49
N THR A 180 20.54 -26.08 -6.27
CA THR A 180 19.49 -26.29 -7.26
C THR A 180 18.87 -25.00 -7.79
N LEU A 181 19.25 -23.84 -7.24
CA LEU A 181 18.68 -22.55 -7.62
C LEU A 181 19.46 -21.89 -8.74
N THR A 182 18.74 -21.20 -9.61
CA THR A 182 19.29 -20.21 -10.53
C THR A 182 19.59 -18.90 -9.81
N VAL A 183 20.48 -18.08 -10.39
CA VAL A 183 20.76 -16.72 -9.87
C VAL A 183 19.50 -15.85 -9.86
N ALA A 184 18.62 -16.04 -10.84
CA ALA A 184 17.38 -15.27 -10.96
C ALA A 184 16.41 -15.58 -9.80
N GLU A 185 16.19 -16.86 -9.49
CA GLU A 185 15.38 -17.30 -8.34
C GLU A 185 15.96 -16.79 -7.03
N ALA A 186 17.27 -16.96 -6.82
CA ALA A 186 17.91 -16.49 -5.60
C ALA A 186 17.73 -14.99 -5.36
N LEU A 187 17.91 -14.17 -6.40
CA LEU A 187 17.69 -12.73 -6.31
C LEU A 187 16.21 -12.37 -6.06
N ARG A 188 15.26 -13.09 -6.67
CA ARG A 188 13.82 -12.90 -6.44
C ARG A 188 13.42 -13.26 -5.01
N HIS A 189 13.93 -14.37 -4.48
CA HIS A 189 13.73 -14.78 -3.08
C HIS A 189 14.23 -13.68 -2.13
N LEU A 190 15.47 -13.21 -2.29
CA LEU A 190 16.03 -12.13 -1.46
C LEU A 190 15.23 -10.82 -1.59
N TYR A 191 14.83 -10.45 -2.81
CA TYR A 191 14.06 -9.24 -3.05
C TYR A 191 12.72 -9.23 -2.30
N VAL A 192 12.03 -10.37 -2.24
CA VAL A 192 10.74 -10.50 -1.54
C VAL A 192 10.92 -10.70 -0.04
N LEU A 193 11.85 -11.54 0.40
CA LEU A 193 11.94 -11.98 1.79
C LEU A 193 12.69 -11.02 2.71
N LEU A 194 13.67 -10.25 2.22
CA LEU A 194 14.37 -9.26 3.06
C LEU A 194 13.40 -8.20 3.65
N PRO A 195 12.46 -7.61 2.87
CA PRO A 195 11.44 -6.72 3.43
C PRO A 195 10.47 -7.41 4.41
N VAL A 196 10.20 -8.70 4.24
CA VAL A 196 9.30 -9.48 5.12
C VAL A 196 9.92 -9.70 6.49
N LEU A 197 11.23 -9.95 6.53
CA LEU A 197 12.00 -10.10 7.77
C LEU A 197 12.21 -8.77 8.51
N ASP A 198 12.43 -7.69 7.75
CA ASP A 198 12.56 -6.33 8.28
C ASP A 198 11.26 -5.86 8.97
N ASP A 199 10.09 -6.22 8.40
CA ASP A 199 8.73 -5.85 8.88
C ASP A 199 8.63 -4.34 9.23
N ALA A 200 9.34 -3.52 8.46
CA ALA A 200 9.50 -2.08 8.64
C ALA A 200 9.76 -1.37 7.29
N LYS A 201 8.85 -1.51 6.31
CA LYS A 201 9.02 -0.79 5.03
C LYS A 201 9.06 0.73 5.24
N HIS A 202 10.13 1.36 4.76
CA HIS A 202 10.38 2.79 4.92
C HIS A 202 9.84 3.66 3.76
N TYR A 203 9.16 3.06 2.79
CA TYR A 203 8.52 3.73 1.66
C TYR A 203 7.02 3.36 1.55
N TRP A 204 6.26 4.17 0.82
CA TRP A 204 4.81 3.97 0.68
C TRP A 204 4.50 2.83 -0.29
N VAL A 205 3.73 1.83 0.16
CA VAL A 205 3.27 0.70 -0.65
C VAL A 205 2.03 1.11 -1.46
N SER A 206 2.10 1.03 -2.79
CA SER A 206 1.00 1.29 -3.73
C SER A 206 0.39 -0.02 -4.26
N SER A 207 -0.67 0.06 -5.06
CA SER A 207 -1.20 -1.10 -5.81
C SER A 207 -0.14 -1.73 -6.72
N ASP A 208 0.80 -0.95 -7.25
CA ASP A 208 1.87 -1.48 -8.10
C ASP A 208 2.83 -2.41 -7.35
N GLU A 209 2.87 -2.34 -6.01
CA GLU A 209 3.64 -3.28 -5.20
C GLU A 209 3.05 -4.69 -5.22
N VAL A 210 1.73 -4.83 -5.46
CA VAL A 210 1.09 -6.14 -5.68
C VAL A 210 1.63 -6.76 -6.96
N ASP A 211 1.64 -6.02 -8.07
CA ASP A 211 2.15 -6.53 -9.35
C ASP A 211 3.65 -6.83 -9.30
N LYS A 212 4.42 -6.10 -8.47
CA LYS A 212 5.84 -6.42 -8.23
C LYS A 212 6.00 -7.67 -7.39
N LEU A 213 5.19 -7.85 -6.35
CA LEU A 213 5.21 -9.05 -5.52
C LEU A 213 4.89 -10.29 -6.36
N LEU A 214 3.83 -10.23 -7.18
CA LEU A 214 3.41 -11.36 -8.02
C LEU A 214 4.49 -11.71 -9.05
N ARG A 215 5.07 -10.73 -9.75
CA ARG A 215 6.17 -10.98 -10.70
C ARG A 215 7.43 -11.53 -10.03
N ALA A 216 7.75 -11.08 -8.82
CA ALA A 216 8.91 -11.62 -8.10
C ALA A 216 8.61 -12.97 -7.42
N GLY A 217 7.34 -13.23 -7.12
CA GLY A 217 6.80 -14.45 -6.51
C GLY A 217 6.46 -15.55 -7.51
N GLU A 218 6.54 -15.27 -8.80
CA GLU A 218 6.20 -16.20 -9.87
C GLU A 218 7.00 -17.51 -9.75
N GLY A 219 6.29 -18.63 -9.83
CA GLY A 219 6.86 -19.98 -9.73
C GLY A 219 7.18 -20.48 -8.32
N TRP A 220 6.91 -19.71 -7.25
CA TRP A 220 7.19 -20.19 -5.87
C TRP A 220 6.24 -19.66 -4.80
N LEU A 221 5.75 -18.43 -4.92
CA LEU A 221 4.95 -17.78 -3.87
C LEU A 221 3.55 -18.38 -3.74
N SER A 222 2.99 -18.94 -4.82
CA SER A 222 1.70 -19.66 -4.85
C SER A 222 1.70 -20.87 -3.91
N GLU A 223 2.83 -21.58 -3.87
CA GLU A 223 3.00 -22.85 -3.15
C GLU A 223 3.67 -22.69 -1.78
N HIS A 224 4.28 -21.54 -1.50
CA HIS A 224 5.05 -21.33 -0.29
C HIS A 224 4.18 -21.48 1.00
N PRO A 225 4.58 -22.29 2.00
CA PRO A 225 3.76 -22.54 3.19
C PRO A 225 3.47 -21.28 4.01
N GLN A 226 4.40 -20.32 4.01
CA GLN A 226 4.25 -19.01 4.65
C GLN A 226 3.67 -17.92 3.72
N GLN A 227 3.04 -18.26 2.58
CA GLN A 227 2.53 -17.30 1.59
C GLN A 227 1.70 -16.16 2.21
N LYS A 228 0.75 -16.49 3.10
CA LYS A 228 -0.10 -15.48 3.79
C LYS A 228 0.74 -14.47 4.59
N LEU A 229 1.77 -14.95 5.29
CA LEU A 229 2.68 -14.11 6.07
C LEU A 229 3.54 -13.23 5.15
N ILE A 230 4.11 -13.82 4.10
CA ILE A 230 4.95 -13.14 3.11
C ILE A 230 4.16 -12.00 2.46
N THR A 231 2.99 -12.30 1.90
CA THR A 231 2.13 -11.32 1.23
C THR A 231 1.71 -10.20 2.19
N SER A 232 1.30 -10.56 3.41
CA SER A 232 0.90 -9.59 4.43
C SER A 232 2.04 -8.64 4.81
N ARG A 233 3.21 -9.16 5.19
CA ARG A 233 4.35 -8.31 5.61
C ARG A 233 4.95 -7.54 4.45
N TYR A 234 5.07 -8.15 3.27
CA TYR A 234 5.57 -7.47 2.07
C TYR A 234 4.69 -6.27 1.72
N LEU A 235 3.37 -6.37 1.87
CA LEU A 235 2.45 -5.27 1.59
C LEU A 235 2.20 -4.36 2.81
N SER A 236 3.11 -4.38 3.79
CA SER A 236 3.02 -3.58 5.03
C SER A 236 1.69 -3.77 5.77
N ARG A 237 1.17 -5.00 5.74
CA ARG A 237 -0.08 -5.44 6.38
C ARG A 237 -1.30 -4.66 5.87
N ARG A 238 -1.22 -4.10 4.65
CA ARG A 238 -2.35 -3.43 3.99
C ARG A 238 -3.34 -4.44 3.47
N TRP A 239 -4.38 -4.70 4.25
CA TRP A 239 -5.38 -5.73 4.00
C TRP A 239 -5.95 -5.74 2.57
N SER A 240 -6.27 -4.58 1.99
CA SER A 240 -6.80 -4.50 0.61
C SER A 240 -5.82 -4.99 -0.45
N LEU A 241 -4.53 -4.69 -0.30
CA LEU A 241 -3.48 -5.15 -1.20
C LEU A 241 -3.15 -6.61 -0.95
N THR A 242 -3.11 -7.02 0.32
CA THR A 242 -2.89 -8.42 0.71
C THR A 242 -3.97 -9.31 0.11
N ARG A 243 -5.24 -8.94 0.24
CA ARG A 243 -6.37 -9.69 -0.33
C ARG A 243 -6.27 -9.77 -1.86
N GLN A 244 -6.02 -8.64 -2.53
CA GLN A 244 -5.84 -8.61 -3.99
C GLN A 244 -4.70 -9.53 -4.47
N ALA A 245 -3.59 -9.57 -3.73
CA ALA A 245 -2.46 -10.45 -4.05
C ALA A 245 -2.81 -11.93 -3.80
N MET A 246 -3.49 -12.25 -2.69
CA MET A 246 -3.91 -13.61 -2.36
C MET A 246 -4.91 -14.17 -3.36
N GLU A 247 -5.94 -13.39 -3.75
CA GLU A 247 -6.92 -13.78 -4.79
C GLU A 247 -6.21 -14.15 -6.11
N ARG A 248 -5.20 -13.39 -6.50
CA ARG A 248 -4.44 -13.66 -7.73
C ARG A 248 -3.52 -14.87 -7.62
N LEU A 249 -2.89 -15.09 -6.46
CA LEU A 249 -2.06 -16.27 -6.22
C LEU A 249 -2.91 -17.56 -6.19
N GLU A 250 -4.13 -17.47 -5.67
CA GLU A 250 -5.09 -18.57 -5.71
C GLU A 250 -5.52 -18.90 -7.13
N LEU A 251 -5.77 -17.90 -7.98
CA LEU A 251 -6.04 -18.11 -9.41
C LEU A 251 -4.88 -18.79 -10.13
N VAL A 252 -3.63 -18.39 -9.85
CA VAL A 252 -2.43 -19.03 -10.43
C VAL A 252 -2.35 -20.50 -9.99
N ARG A 253 -2.52 -20.77 -8.69
CA ARG A 253 -2.49 -22.12 -8.15
C ARG A 253 -3.57 -23.03 -8.75
N LEU A 254 -4.78 -22.51 -8.97
CA LEU A 254 -5.87 -23.25 -9.60
C LEU A 254 -5.57 -23.53 -11.08
N ALA A 255 -5.03 -22.55 -11.82
CA ALA A 255 -4.62 -22.74 -13.22
C ALA A 255 -3.49 -23.78 -13.37
N GLU A 256 -2.50 -23.77 -12.46
CA GLU A 256 -1.41 -24.76 -12.43
C GLU A 256 -1.92 -26.18 -12.07
N ALA A 257 -3.04 -26.30 -11.36
CA ALA A 257 -3.63 -27.60 -10.99
C ALA A 257 -4.49 -28.23 -12.10
N ASP A 258 -5.01 -27.43 -13.02
CA ASP A 258 -5.93 -27.86 -14.10
C ASP A 258 -5.25 -28.05 -15.48
N ASP A 259 -3.90 -28.05 -15.55
CA ASP A 259 -3.07 -28.26 -16.76
C ASP A 259 -3.56 -27.47 -17.99
N SER A 260 -3.93 -26.20 -17.78
CA SER A 260 -4.36 -25.28 -18.84
C SER A 260 -3.38 -24.11 -18.97
N GLU A 261 -2.80 -23.96 -20.17
CA GLU A 261 -1.82 -22.92 -20.49
C GLU A 261 -2.43 -21.50 -20.36
N VAL A 262 -1.63 -20.57 -19.83
CA VAL A 262 -2.03 -19.20 -19.40
C VAL A 262 -2.08 -18.18 -20.56
N ASP A 263 -1.87 -18.61 -21.81
CA ASP A 263 -1.81 -17.70 -22.96
C ASP A 263 -3.06 -17.84 -23.86
N GLU A 264 -4.19 -17.28 -23.43
CA GLU A 264 -5.25 -16.68 -24.31
C GLU A 264 -6.47 -16.25 -23.46
N ILE A 265 -6.39 -15.08 -22.82
CA ILE A 265 -7.60 -14.35 -22.40
C ILE A 265 -7.45 -12.88 -22.79
N ASP A 266 -7.46 -12.64 -24.12
CA ASP A 266 -7.94 -11.37 -24.67
C ASP A 266 -9.36 -11.59 -25.23
N ASN A 267 -10.24 -10.70 -24.79
CA ASN A 267 -11.67 -10.52 -25.05
C ASN A 267 -12.30 -11.14 -26.34
N ALA A 268 -13.29 -12.01 -26.11
CA ALA A 268 -14.58 -12.23 -26.83
C ALA A 268 -14.88 -13.75 -26.84
N VAL A 269 -16.01 -14.28 -26.34
CA VAL A 269 -17.37 -14.16 -26.87
C VAL A 269 -18.39 -14.66 -25.81
N ALA A 270 -19.43 -13.85 -25.60
CA ALA A 270 -20.85 -14.10 -25.28
C ALA A 270 -21.31 -15.06 -24.13
N PRO A 271 -22.46 -14.74 -23.50
CA PRO A 271 -22.87 -15.26 -22.20
C PRO A 271 -23.72 -16.52 -22.34
N GLU A 272 -23.63 -17.44 -21.38
CA GLU A 272 -24.78 -18.15 -20.79
C GLU A 272 -24.33 -19.02 -19.61
N ALA A 273 -24.86 -18.68 -18.42
CA ALA A 273 -25.13 -19.46 -17.20
C ALA A 273 -24.03 -20.42 -16.67
N GLU A 274 -23.54 -20.34 -15.43
CA GLU A 274 -24.22 -20.03 -14.16
C GLU A 274 -23.33 -19.25 -13.19
N THR A 275 -24.00 -18.35 -12.49
CA THR A 275 -23.52 -17.33 -11.56
C THR A 275 -23.37 -17.87 -10.14
N GLU A 276 -22.14 -17.84 -9.61
CA GLU A 276 -21.96 -17.41 -8.23
C GLU A 276 -21.64 -15.90 -8.28
N GLU A 277 -22.65 -15.08 -7.96
CA GLU A 277 -22.52 -13.63 -7.91
C GLU A 277 -21.45 -13.23 -6.90
N ARG A 278 -20.26 -12.86 -7.38
CA ARG A 278 -19.26 -12.20 -6.53
C ARG A 278 -19.91 -10.96 -5.92
N PRO A 279 -19.98 -10.81 -4.59
CA PRO A 279 -20.67 -9.69 -3.98
C PRO A 279 -20.00 -8.38 -4.38
N THR A 280 -20.82 -7.41 -4.83
CA THR A 280 -20.36 -6.09 -5.24
C THR A 280 -19.49 -5.46 -4.14
N PRO A 281 -18.25 -5.02 -4.44
CA PRO A 281 -17.37 -4.47 -3.42
C PRO A 281 -18.01 -3.29 -2.68
N LEU A 282 -17.86 -3.22 -1.35
CA LEU A 282 -18.47 -2.17 -0.52
C LEU A 282 -18.16 -0.73 -1.00
N ALA A 283 -16.95 -0.49 -1.50
CA ALA A 283 -16.57 0.81 -2.05
C ALA A 283 -17.38 1.19 -3.32
N VAL A 284 -17.83 0.20 -4.10
CA VAL A 284 -18.73 0.39 -5.24
C VAL A 284 -20.13 0.73 -4.73
N LEU A 285 -20.68 -0.09 -3.82
CA LEU A 285 -21.99 0.13 -3.20
C LEU A 285 -22.10 1.52 -2.55
N ARG A 286 -21.05 1.94 -1.82
CA ARG A 286 -20.97 3.28 -1.23
C ARG A 286 -21.03 4.38 -2.27
N ARG A 287 -20.23 4.24 -3.34
CA ARG A 287 -20.19 5.26 -4.39
C ARG A 287 -21.52 5.32 -5.15
N GLU A 288 -22.17 4.18 -5.37
CA GLU A 288 -23.51 4.13 -5.96
C GLU A 288 -24.53 4.82 -5.05
N ALA A 289 -24.53 4.53 -3.74
CA ALA A 289 -25.40 5.19 -2.78
C ALA A 289 -25.21 6.71 -2.74
N ILE A 290 -23.94 7.18 -2.79
CA ILE A 290 -23.62 8.62 -2.88
C ILE A 290 -24.17 9.22 -4.18
N VAL A 291 -23.95 8.56 -5.32
CA VAL A 291 -24.41 9.06 -6.63
C VAL A 291 -25.94 9.11 -6.69
N THR A 292 -26.62 8.11 -6.13
CA THR A 292 -28.09 8.08 -5.99
C THR A 292 -28.58 9.24 -5.13
N ALA A 293 -28.03 9.44 -3.93
CA ALA A 293 -28.44 10.52 -3.04
C ALA A 293 -28.17 11.92 -3.65
N LEU A 294 -27.05 12.10 -4.36
CA LEU A 294 -26.77 13.33 -5.09
C LEU A 294 -27.79 13.57 -6.22
N THR A 295 -28.17 12.52 -6.93
CA THR A 295 -29.17 12.57 -8.00
C THR A 295 -30.55 12.96 -7.46
N GLU A 296 -31.00 12.31 -6.37
CA GLU A 296 -32.28 12.57 -5.71
C GLU A 296 -32.34 13.99 -5.14
N SER A 297 -31.22 14.51 -4.63
CA SER A 297 -31.12 15.91 -4.16
C SER A 297 -31.18 16.96 -5.27
N GLY A 298 -31.12 16.54 -6.55
CA GLY A 298 -31.07 17.43 -7.70
C GLY A 298 -29.81 18.31 -7.76
N ALA A 299 -28.68 17.83 -7.24
CA ALA A 299 -27.43 18.58 -7.23
C ALA A 299 -26.77 18.61 -8.61
N ALA A 300 -26.38 19.79 -9.07
CA ALA A 300 -25.64 19.97 -10.33
C ALA A 300 -24.19 20.38 -10.08
N ARG A 301 -23.94 21.14 -8.99
CA ARG A 301 -22.62 21.63 -8.59
C ARG A 301 -22.21 20.94 -7.29
N VAL A 302 -21.23 20.04 -7.36
CA VAL A 302 -20.87 19.12 -6.28
C VAL A 302 -19.44 19.32 -5.82
N LEU A 303 -19.25 19.34 -4.50
CA LEU A 303 -17.94 19.26 -3.85
C LEU A 303 -17.66 17.82 -3.40
N ASP A 304 -16.51 17.27 -3.79
CA ASP A 304 -15.95 16.04 -3.24
C ASP A 304 -14.83 16.41 -2.26
N LEU A 305 -15.16 16.49 -0.98
CA LEU A 305 -14.29 16.96 0.09
C LEU A 305 -13.50 15.79 0.66
N GLY A 306 -12.19 15.75 0.44
CA GLY A 306 -11.39 14.54 0.67
C GLY A 306 -11.41 13.59 -0.53
N CYS A 307 -11.34 14.13 -1.75
CA CYS A 307 -11.57 13.36 -2.98
C CYS A 307 -10.53 12.25 -3.24
N GLY A 308 -9.41 12.25 -2.53
CA GLY A 308 -8.34 11.28 -2.66
C GLY A 308 -7.84 11.20 -4.10
N GLN A 309 -7.90 10.00 -4.67
CA GLN A 309 -7.48 9.73 -6.05
C GLN A 309 -8.60 9.94 -7.09
N GLY A 310 -9.69 10.64 -6.74
CA GLY A 310 -10.74 11.06 -7.67
C GLY A 310 -11.71 9.96 -8.13
N GLN A 311 -11.92 8.91 -7.32
CA GLN A 311 -12.84 7.81 -7.65
C GLN A 311 -14.31 8.29 -7.78
N LEU A 312 -14.76 9.15 -6.87
CA LEU A 312 -16.12 9.71 -6.92
C LEU A 312 -16.24 10.74 -8.05
N VAL A 313 -15.28 11.66 -8.17
CA VAL A 313 -15.19 12.59 -9.30
C VAL A 313 -15.33 11.88 -10.65
N GLN A 314 -14.64 10.74 -10.82
CA GLN A 314 -14.71 9.94 -12.05
C GLN A 314 -16.11 9.36 -12.30
N ALA A 315 -16.82 8.95 -11.25
CA ALA A 315 -18.19 8.45 -11.38
C ALA A 315 -19.17 9.58 -11.71
N LEU A 316 -19.08 10.72 -11.02
CA LEU A 316 -19.93 11.90 -11.26
C LEU A 316 -19.75 12.45 -12.69
N LEU A 317 -18.53 12.41 -13.23
CA LEU A 317 -18.27 12.85 -14.60
C LEU A 317 -19.09 12.12 -15.67
N LYS A 318 -19.47 10.86 -15.42
CA LYS A 318 -20.24 10.03 -16.36
C LYS A 318 -21.68 10.53 -16.54
N ASP A 319 -22.24 11.17 -15.52
CA ASP A 319 -23.59 11.73 -15.59
C ASP A 319 -23.52 13.22 -15.97
N PRO A 320 -24.11 13.65 -17.10
CA PRO A 320 -24.07 15.04 -17.55
C PRO A 320 -24.84 16.02 -16.65
N ARG A 321 -25.67 15.55 -15.71
CA ARG A 321 -26.38 16.40 -14.73
C ARG A 321 -25.42 17.16 -13.82
N PHE A 322 -24.26 16.59 -13.52
CA PHE A 322 -23.23 17.23 -12.71
C PHE A 322 -22.43 18.23 -13.57
N THR A 323 -22.87 19.48 -13.58
CA THR A 323 -22.30 20.54 -14.42
C THR A 323 -21.00 21.11 -13.88
N GLU A 324 -20.75 21.02 -12.57
CA GLU A 324 -19.49 21.41 -11.94
C GLU A 324 -19.14 20.45 -10.80
N ILE A 325 -17.94 19.88 -10.83
CA ILE A 325 -17.43 18.94 -9.85
C ILE A 325 -16.08 19.45 -9.35
N VAL A 326 -15.98 19.72 -8.06
CA VAL A 326 -14.71 20.14 -7.45
C VAL A 326 -14.22 19.09 -6.47
N GLY A 327 -13.12 18.43 -6.81
CA GLY A 327 -12.39 17.55 -5.91
C GLY A 327 -11.43 18.35 -5.04
N VAL A 328 -11.55 18.24 -3.72
CA VAL A 328 -10.70 18.93 -2.74
C VAL A 328 -9.93 17.89 -1.94
N ASP A 329 -8.62 18.05 -1.82
CA ASP A 329 -7.80 17.20 -0.95
C ASP A 329 -6.62 17.99 -0.37
N VAL A 330 -6.18 17.62 0.84
CA VAL A 330 -4.99 18.23 1.47
C VAL A 330 -3.70 17.76 0.80
N SER A 331 -3.74 16.58 0.18
CA SER A 331 -2.62 15.89 -0.46
C SER A 331 -2.51 16.24 -1.93
N MET A 332 -1.53 17.10 -2.28
CA MET A 332 -1.16 17.36 -3.67
C MET A 332 -0.83 16.08 -4.46
N ARG A 333 -0.30 15.07 -3.78
CA ARG A 333 -0.01 13.77 -4.39
C ARG A 333 -1.31 13.07 -4.83
N ALA A 334 -2.33 13.07 -3.98
CA ALA A 334 -3.63 12.47 -4.28
C ALA A 334 -4.28 13.19 -5.47
N LEU A 335 -4.26 14.53 -5.47
CA LEU A 335 -4.76 15.34 -6.59
C LEU A 335 -3.99 15.10 -7.90
N THR A 336 -2.67 14.90 -7.84
CA THR A 336 -1.87 14.54 -9.02
C THR A 336 -2.28 13.18 -9.59
N ILE A 337 -2.54 12.20 -8.73
CA ILE A 337 -3.03 10.87 -9.14
C ILE A 337 -4.44 10.99 -9.71
N ALA A 338 -5.33 11.77 -9.07
CA ALA A 338 -6.68 12.03 -9.55
C ALA A 338 -6.64 12.65 -10.96
N SER A 339 -5.83 13.68 -11.18
CA SER A 339 -5.67 14.32 -12.50
C SER A 339 -5.28 13.31 -13.59
N ARG A 340 -4.30 12.46 -13.30
CA ARG A 340 -3.85 11.40 -14.24
C ARG A 340 -4.92 10.34 -14.48
N ARG A 341 -5.62 9.89 -13.43
CA ARG A 341 -6.70 8.90 -13.54
C ARG A 341 -7.87 9.43 -14.37
N LEU A 342 -8.25 10.67 -14.14
CA LEU A 342 -9.30 11.36 -14.88
C LEU A 342 -8.88 11.68 -16.31
N LYS A 343 -7.57 11.65 -16.61
CA LYS A 343 -6.98 12.01 -17.90
C LYS A 343 -7.38 13.43 -18.32
N LEU A 344 -7.36 14.39 -17.40
CA LEU A 344 -7.80 15.77 -17.65
C LEU A 344 -7.10 16.39 -18.87
N ASP A 345 -5.81 16.11 -19.07
CA ASP A 345 -5.03 16.63 -20.22
C ASP A 345 -5.46 16.06 -21.59
N ARG A 346 -6.19 14.94 -21.60
CA ARG A 346 -6.69 14.26 -22.81
C ARG A 346 -8.21 14.31 -22.93
N MET A 347 -8.88 14.95 -21.98
CA MET A 347 -10.33 15.04 -21.91
C MET A 347 -10.81 16.15 -22.84
N GLY A 348 -11.91 15.94 -23.55
CA GLY A 348 -12.49 16.98 -24.40
C GLY A 348 -12.88 18.20 -23.57
N GLU A 349 -12.71 19.41 -24.13
CA GLU A 349 -12.86 20.69 -23.42
C GLU A 349 -14.16 20.78 -22.60
N ARG A 350 -15.29 20.30 -23.16
CA ARG A 350 -16.60 20.32 -22.50
C ARG A 350 -16.69 19.43 -21.26
N GLN A 351 -15.96 18.32 -21.20
CA GLN A 351 -15.89 17.48 -20.00
C GLN A 351 -14.83 18.03 -19.02
N ALA A 352 -13.69 18.49 -19.53
CA ALA A 352 -12.63 19.05 -18.71
C ALA A 352 -13.10 20.30 -17.95
N SER A 353 -13.90 21.17 -18.58
CA SER A 353 -14.45 22.38 -17.96
C SER A 353 -15.39 22.12 -16.79
N ARG A 354 -15.93 20.90 -16.67
CA ARG A 354 -16.80 20.49 -15.55
C ARG A 354 -16.02 20.14 -14.29
N VAL A 355 -14.69 19.96 -14.36
CA VAL A 355 -13.90 19.41 -13.25
C VAL A 355 -12.81 20.36 -12.82
N ARG A 356 -12.71 20.55 -11.49
CA ARG A 356 -11.58 21.25 -10.89
C ARG A 356 -11.03 20.45 -9.72
N LEU A 357 -9.70 20.35 -9.64
CA LEU A 357 -9.01 19.76 -8.49
C LEU A 357 -8.33 20.88 -7.71
N VAL A 358 -8.59 20.95 -6.40
CA VAL A 358 -8.13 22.05 -5.54
C VAL A 358 -7.45 21.49 -4.29
N GLN A 359 -6.25 22.00 -3.99
CA GLN A 359 -5.63 21.74 -2.70
C GLN A 359 -6.25 22.64 -1.63
N SER A 360 -6.83 22.04 -0.60
CA SER A 360 -7.33 22.74 0.59
C SER A 360 -7.43 21.78 1.78
N SER A 361 -7.65 22.30 2.97
CA SER A 361 -7.91 21.50 4.17
C SER A 361 -9.30 21.80 4.71
N LEU A 362 -9.97 20.75 5.21
CA LEU A 362 -11.27 20.88 5.86
C LEU A 362 -11.18 21.43 7.28
N ALA A 363 -9.98 21.71 7.80
CA ALA A 363 -9.77 22.29 9.12
C ALA A 363 -9.85 23.84 9.13
N TYR A 364 -10.07 24.48 7.98
CA TYR A 364 -10.28 25.93 7.88
C TYR A 364 -11.32 26.29 6.83
N THR A 365 -11.83 27.52 6.88
CA THR A 365 -12.81 28.01 5.90
C THR A 365 -12.14 28.35 4.57
N ASP A 366 -12.76 27.93 3.47
CA ASP A 366 -12.32 28.25 2.12
C ASP A 366 -13.49 28.89 1.37
N ALA A 367 -13.37 30.19 1.06
CA ALA A 367 -14.43 30.95 0.42
C ALA A 367 -14.80 30.41 -0.98
N ARG A 368 -13.89 29.66 -1.63
CA ARG A 368 -14.12 29.06 -2.95
C ARG A 368 -15.13 27.92 -2.91
N LEU A 369 -15.46 27.38 -1.72
CA LEU A 369 -16.38 26.26 -1.53
C LEU A 369 -17.83 26.70 -1.28
N LYS A 370 -18.12 28.01 -1.31
CA LYS A 370 -19.48 28.53 -1.13
C LYS A 370 -20.32 28.38 -2.40
N GLY A 371 -21.62 28.19 -2.22
CA GLY A 371 -22.61 28.24 -3.30
C GLY A 371 -22.69 26.97 -4.16
N TYR A 372 -22.17 25.85 -3.67
CA TYR A 372 -22.37 24.53 -4.29
C TYR A 372 -23.68 23.91 -3.79
N ASP A 373 -24.31 23.08 -4.61
CA ASP A 373 -25.58 22.43 -4.29
C ASP A 373 -25.39 21.33 -3.24
N ALA A 374 -24.31 20.55 -3.39
CA ALA A 374 -23.98 19.46 -2.50
C ALA A 374 -22.49 19.38 -2.16
N ALA A 375 -22.18 18.83 -0.98
CA ALA A 375 -20.84 18.41 -0.60
C ALA A 375 -20.83 16.96 -0.11
N VAL A 376 -19.79 16.21 -0.44
CA VAL A 376 -19.60 14.82 -0.04
C VAL A 376 -18.33 14.69 0.79
N LEU A 377 -18.45 14.04 1.95
CA LEU A 377 -17.37 13.60 2.83
C LEU A 377 -17.40 12.08 2.87
N SER A 378 -16.82 11.42 1.87
CA SER A 378 -16.82 9.96 1.75
C SER A 378 -15.59 9.38 2.42
N GLU A 379 -15.74 8.78 3.60
CA GLU A 379 -14.65 8.21 4.41
C GLU A 379 -13.55 9.25 4.71
N VAL A 380 -13.94 10.31 5.41
CA VAL A 380 -13.06 11.45 5.70
C VAL A 380 -12.96 11.73 7.19
N ILE A 381 -14.11 11.68 7.87
CA ILE A 381 -14.20 12.13 9.27
C ILE A 381 -13.38 11.23 10.20
N GLU A 382 -13.34 9.93 9.91
CA GLU A 382 -12.59 8.90 10.66
C GLU A 382 -11.07 9.08 10.56
N HIS A 383 -10.58 9.80 9.56
CA HIS A 383 -9.16 10.11 9.40
C HIS A 383 -8.74 11.39 10.14
N LEU A 384 -9.69 12.12 10.73
CA LEU A 384 -9.42 13.33 11.50
C LEU A 384 -9.23 13.01 12.99
N ASP A 385 -8.34 13.76 13.63
CA ASP A 385 -8.27 13.75 15.08
C ASP A 385 -9.57 14.39 15.63
N LEU A 386 -10.24 13.74 16.59
CA LEU A 386 -11.51 14.23 17.17
C LEU A 386 -11.51 15.73 17.56
N PRO A 387 -10.42 16.32 18.11
CA PRO A 387 -10.38 17.76 18.40
C PRO A 387 -10.50 18.69 17.17
N ARG A 388 -10.30 18.18 15.96
CA ARG A 388 -10.42 18.94 14.70
C ARG A 388 -11.79 18.85 14.07
N LEU A 389 -12.62 17.91 14.52
CA LEU A 389 -13.95 17.69 13.98
C LEU A 389 -14.86 18.95 14.08
N PRO A 390 -14.86 19.74 15.18
CA PRO A 390 -15.63 20.98 15.24
C PRO A 390 -15.22 22.02 14.18
N ALA A 391 -13.94 22.03 13.78
CA ALA A 391 -13.47 22.92 12.72
C ALA A 391 -14.00 22.49 11.35
N LEU A 392 -14.05 21.17 11.09
CA LEU A 392 -14.70 20.63 9.88
C LEU A 392 -16.20 20.92 9.87
N GLU A 393 -16.88 20.71 11.00
CA GLU A 393 -18.31 21.01 11.13
C GLU A 393 -18.59 22.46 10.72
N TYR A 394 -17.84 23.41 11.29
CA TYR A 394 -17.99 24.81 10.95
C TYR A 394 -17.61 25.12 9.50
N ALA A 395 -16.51 24.56 8.99
CA ALA A 395 -16.05 24.83 7.62
C ALA A 395 -17.07 24.34 6.57
N VAL A 396 -17.65 23.16 6.76
CA VAL A 396 -18.57 22.53 5.80
C VAL A 396 -20.00 23.00 6.01
N PHE A 397 -20.56 22.86 7.20
CA PHE A 397 -21.97 23.13 7.48
C PHE A 397 -22.25 24.60 7.81
N GLY A 398 -21.27 25.32 8.35
CA GLY A 398 -21.40 26.74 8.67
C GLY A 398 -21.00 27.66 7.53
N ALA A 399 -19.79 27.48 6.99
CA ALA A 399 -19.17 28.42 6.06
C ALA A 399 -19.44 28.08 4.59
N ALA A 400 -19.18 26.85 4.14
CA ALA A 400 -19.48 26.43 2.77
C ALA A 400 -20.99 26.29 2.54
N ARG A 401 -21.68 25.69 3.51
CA ARG A 401 -23.14 25.62 3.69
C ARG A 401 -23.91 25.24 2.40
N PRO A 402 -23.59 24.10 1.78
CA PRO A 402 -24.35 23.60 0.62
C PRO A 402 -25.77 23.19 1.04
N ARG A 403 -26.69 23.06 0.07
CA ARG A 403 -28.06 22.60 0.34
C ARG A 403 -28.08 21.17 0.88
N THR A 404 -27.21 20.31 0.35
CA THR A 404 -27.09 18.91 0.77
C THR A 404 -25.66 18.59 1.20
N VAL A 405 -25.48 17.87 2.31
CA VAL A 405 -24.18 17.30 2.69
C VAL A 405 -24.34 15.80 2.87
N LEU A 406 -23.48 15.01 2.23
CA LEU A 406 -23.40 13.57 2.41
C LEU A 406 -22.17 13.24 3.22
N VAL A 407 -22.32 12.46 4.29
CA VAL A 407 -21.19 11.98 5.10
C VAL A 407 -21.26 10.47 5.17
N THR A 408 -20.17 9.79 4.81
CA THR A 408 -20.02 8.35 5.05
C THR A 408 -18.88 8.07 6.02
N THR A 409 -19.08 7.06 6.86
CA THR A 409 -18.07 6.55 7.78
C THR A 409 -18.27 5.03 7.97
N PRO A 410 -17.22 4.29 8.32
CA PRO A 410 -17.37 2.89 8.73
C PRO A 410 -18.24 2.75 9.99
N ASN A 411 -18.84 1.57 10.15
CA ASN A 411 -19.58 1.16 11.35
C ASN A 411 -18.77 0.17 12.21
N VAL A 412 -18.24 0.59 13.36
CA VAL A 412 -17.43 -0.31 14.19
C VAL A 412 -18.20 -1.56 14.64
N GLU A 413 -19.53 -1.50 14.78
CA GLU A 413 -20.36 -2.63 15.21
C GLU A 413 -20.30 -3.79 14.20
N TYR A 414 -20.19 -3.48 12.91
CA TYR A 414 -20.10 -4.50 11.87
C TYR A 414 -18.74 -5.22 11.87
N ASN A 415 -17.75 -4.75 12.64
CA ASN A 415 -16.39 -5.31 12.59
C ASN A 415 -16.36 -6.80 12.93
N VAL A 416 -17.31 -7.25 13.76
CA VAL A 416 -17.48 -8.66 14.16
C VAL A 416 -17.93 -9.57 13.02
N ARG A 417 -18.53 -9.03 11.95
CA ARG A 417 -18.95 -9.80 10.77
C ARG A 417 -17.84 -9.98 9.75
N TRP A 418 -16.72 -9.30 9.93
CA TRP A 418 -15.52 -9.58 9.16
C TRP A 418 -14.75 -10.72 9.83
N GLU A 419 -14.75 -11.90 9.22
CA GLU A 419 -14.05 -13.12 9.70
C GLU A 419 -12.54 -12.93 9.98
N SER A 420 -11.96 -11.81 9.51
CA SER A 420 -10.53 -11.48 9.60
C SER A 420 -10.17 -10.33 10.55
N LEU A 421 -11.13 -9.80 11.34
CA LEU A 421 -10.91 -8.71 12.30
C LEU A 421 -11.02 -9.24 13.75
N PRO A 422 -9.96 -9.18 14.57
CA PRO A 422 -10.08 -9.41 16.02
C PRO A 422 -11.04 -8.38 16.63
N ALA A 423 -11.95 -8.83 17.49
CA ALA A 423 -12.91 -7.96 18.16
C ALA A 423 -12.23 -6.73 18.80
N GLY A 424 -12.78 -5.53 18.56
CA GLY A 424 -12.30 -4.26 19.14
C GLY A 424 -11.23 -3.50 18.33
N HIS A 425 -10.88 -3.95 17.12
CA HIS A 425 -9.94 -3.22 16.25
C HIS A 425 -10.65 -2.45 15.13
N VAL A 426 -10.07 -1.31 14.77
CA VAL A 426 -10.49 -0.43 13.68
C VAL A 426 -10.23 -1.11 12.34
N ARG A 427 -11.15 -1.01 11.36
CA ARG A 427 -11.05 -1.71 10.07
C ARG A 427 -9.84 -1.30 9.24
N HIS A 428 -9.38 -0.06 9.40
CA HIS A 428 -8.17 0.44 8.74
C HIS A 428 -7.24 1.13 9.74
N GLY A 429 -5.94 0.84 9.65
CA GLY A 429 -4.93 1.33 10.59
C GLY A 429 -4.59 2.83 10.46
N ASP A 430 -5.21 3.54 9.52
CA ASP A 430 -5.14 4.99 9.34
C ASP A 430 -6.39 5.72 9.85
N HIS A 431 -7.37 5.00 10.39
CA HIS A 431 -8.49 5.58 11.11
C HIS A 431 -8.04 6.03 12.51
N ARG A 432 -8.46 7.23 12.90
CA ARG A 432 -8.29 7.78 14.24
C ARG A 432 -9.38 7.30 15.20
N PHE A 433 -10.54 6.99 14.66
CA PHE A 433 -11.69 6.42 15.37
C PHE A 433 -12.60 5.69 14.37
N GLU A 434 -13.46 4.80 14.87
CA GLU A 434 -14.62 4.29 14.13
C GLU A 434 -15.82 4.36 15.07
N TRP A 435 -16.89 5.00 14.64
CA TRP A 435 -18.09 5.17 15.45
C TRP A 435 -19.05 3.99 15.29
N THR A 436 -19.75 3.72 16.37
CA THR A 436 -21.02 2.96 16.37
C THR A 436 -22.12 3.75 15.65
N ARG A 437 -23.25 3.11 15.36
CA ARG A 437 -24.45 3.77 14.85
C ARG A 437 -24.99 4.82 15.80
N GLU A 438 -24.93 4.56 17.10
CA GLU A 438 -25.38 5.53 18.11
C GLU A 438 -24.50 6.78 18.12
N GLU A 439 -23.18 6.62 18.15
CA GLU A 439 -22.23 7.74 18.13
C GLU A 439 -22.35 8.57 16.85
N PHE A 440 -22.42 7.92 15.68
CA PHE A 440 -22.56 8.62 14.40
C PHE A 440 -23.89 9.37 14.32
N ARG A 441 -25.00 8.76 14.75
CA ARG A 441 -26.32 9.41 14.79
C ARG A 441 -26.35 10.59 15.75
N GLY A 442 -25.77 10.44 16.95
CA GLY A 442 -25.70 11.51 17.95
C GLY A 442 -24.87 12.70 17.47
N TRP A 443 -23.70 12.44 16.86
CA TRP A 443 -22.90 13.48 16.23
C TRP A 443 -23.66 14.18 15.10
N ALA A 444 -24.23 13.41 14.17
CA ALA A 444 -24.95 13.96 13.02
C ALA A 444 -26.16 14.81 13.45
N ALA A 445 -26.95 14.36 14.43
CA ALA A 445 -28.07 15.14 14.98
C ALA A 445 -27.60 16.47 15.58
N THR A 446 -26.50 16.45 16.34
CA THR A 446 -25.92 17.66 16.95
C THR A 446 -25.47 18.67 15.89
N VAL A 447 -24.80 18.19 14.83
CA VAL A 447 -24.37 19.04 13.70
C VAL A 447 -25.57 19.61 12.96
N ALA A 448 -26.58 18.77 12.71
CA ALA A 448 -27.80 19.15 12.01
C ALA A 448 -28.54 20.27 12.76
N GLU A 449 -28.77 20.10 14.06
CA GLU A 449 -29.40 21.11 14.92
C GLU A 449 -28.61 22.43 14.93
N ARG A 450 -27.30 22.35 15.19
CA ARG A 450 -26.42 23.53 15.30
C ARG A 450 -26.38 24.36 14.01
N HIS A 451 -26.40 23.70 12.85
CA HIS A 451 -26.23 24.36 11.56
C HIS A 451 -27.55 24.54 10.76
N GLY A 452 -28.67 24.03 11.28
CA GLY A 452 -29.99 24.16 10.66
C GLY A 452 -30.20 23.24 9.47
N TYR A 453 -29.73 22.01 9.57
CA TYR A 453 -30.02 20.92 8.63
C TYR A 453 -31.01 19.94 9.27
N ALA A 454 -31.81 19.27 8.45
CA ALA A 454 -32.38 17.97 8.77
C ALA A 454 -31.36 16.87 8.40
N VAL A 455 -31.44 15.71 9.03
CA VAL A 455 -30.56 14.57 8.73
C VAL A 455 -31.34 13.27 8.61
N GLU A 456 -31.06 12.50 7.56
CA GLU A 456 -31.57 11.16 7.32
C GLU A 456 -30.40 10.16 7.26
N PHE A 457 -30.64 8.91 7.67
CA PHE A 457 -29.62 7.87 7.69
C PHE A 457 -29.94 6.78 6.70
N VAL A 458 -28.97 6.46 5.83
CA VAL A 458 -29.12 5.48 4.75
C VAL A 458 -28.10 4.35 4.97
N PRO A 459 -28.52 3.08 4.97
CA PRO A 459 -27.59 1.96 5.06
C PRO A 459 -26.81 1.78 3.76
N VAL A 460 -25.53 1.43 3.87
CA VAL A 460 -24.67 1.14 2.72
C VAL A 460 -24.00 -0.22 2.90
N GLY A 461 -24.33 -1.16 2.01
CA GLY A 461 -23.95 -2.56 2.10
C GLY A 461 -25.06 -3.43 2.71
N LEU A 462 -24.73 -4.68 3.04
CA LEU A 462 -25.67 -5.60 3.69
C LEU A 462 -26.05 -5.05 5.07
N ASP A 463 -27.33 -4.70 5.25
CA ASP A 463 -27.87 -4.22 6.52
C ASP A 463 -28.14 -5.42 7.44
N ASP A 464 -27.18 -5.71 8.32
CA ASP A 464 -27.27 -6.81 9.27
C ASP A 464 -28.24 -6.45 10.40
N PRO A 465 -29.19 -7.33 10.77
CA PRO A 465 -30.20 -7.01 11.77
C PRO A 465 -29.62 -6.74 13.17
N GLU A 466 -28.45 -7.28 13.49
CA GLU A 466 -27.81 -7.11 14.80
C GLU A 466 -26.87 -5.90 14.78
N VAL A 467 -25.98 -5.83 13.79
CA VAL A 467 -24.87 -4.86 13.76
C VAL A 467 -25.02 -3.73 12.75
N GLY A 468 -26.09 -3.74 11.94
CA GLY A 468 -26.41 -2.73 10.94
C GLY A 468 -25.59 -2.84 9.66
N PRO A 469 -25.46 -1.78 8.87
CA PRO A 469 -24.70 -1.82 7.62
C PRO A 469 -23.20 -1.68 7.89
N PRO A 470 -22.33 -2.19 7.00
CA PRO A 470 -20.90 -1.97 7.11
C PRO A 470 -20.53 -0.50 6.94
N THR A 471 -21.16 0.27 6.07
CA THR A 471 -20.95 1.72 5.98
C THR A 471 -22.20 2.46 6.41
N GLN A 472 -22.00 3.51 7.19
CA GLN A 472 -23.04 4.43 7.61
C GLN A 472 -23.04 5.64 6.68
N MET A 473 -24.22 6.07 6.22
CA MET A 473 -24.36 7.31 5.46
C MET A 473 -25.38 8.23 6.13
N ALA A 474 -25.02 9.49 6.31
CA ALA A 474 -25.92 10.56 6.73
C ALA A 474 -26.12 11.55 5.58
N VAL A 475 -27.39 11.84 5.29
CA VAL A 475 -27.83 12.81 4.28
C VAL A 475 -28.38 14.03 5.01
N PHE A 476 -27.63 15.12 4.99
CA PHE A 476 -28.05 16.38 5.58
C PHE A 476 -28.70 17.26 4.53
N THR A 477 -29.88 17.81 4.83
CA THR A 477 -30.59 18.75 3.95
C THR A 477 -30.87 20.03 4.69
N LEU A 478 -30.45 21.17 4.14
CA LEU A 478 -30.63 22.47 4.78
C LEU A 478 -32.13 22.76 4.95
N SER A 479 -32.60 22.92 6.19
CA SER A 479 -34.01 23.17 6.46
C SER A 479 -34.45 24.52 5.88
N SER A 480 -35.61 24.55 5.23
CA SER A 480 -36.13 25.79 4.67
C SER A 480 -36.55 26.75 5.78
N VAL A 481 -36.49 28.06 5.53
CA VAL A 481 -36.90 29.10 6.51
C VAL A 481 -38.38 28.97 6.92
N THR A 482 -39.19 28.30 6.10
CA THR A 482 -40.62 28.10 6.30
C THR A 482 -40.92 27.08 7.42
N GLU A 483 -40.15 25.99 7.52
CA GLU A 483 -40.33 24.94 8.55
C GLU A 483 -39.98 25.44 9.95
N LYS A 484 -39.04 26.38 10.07
CA LYS A 484 -38.69 27.02 11.36
C LYS A 484 -39.79 27.92 11.93
N LYS A 485 -40.76 28.36 11.11
CA LYS A 485 -41.91 29.14 11.61
C LYS A 485 -43.02 28.25 12.15
N GLU A 486 -43.25 27.07 11.55
CA GLU A 486 -44.27 26.13 12.02
C GLU A 486 -43.86 25.42 13.32
N ALA A 487 -42.59 25.01 13.44
CA ALA A 487 -42.06 24.39 14.67
C ALA A 487 -41.95 25.35 15.88
N LYS A 488 -42.11 26.66 15.66
CA LYS A 488 -42.11 27.69 16.72
C LYS A 488 -43.52 28.21 17.04
N ALA A 489 -44.51 27.80 16.25
CA ALA A 489 -45.92 28.16 16.39
C ALA A 489 -46.79 26.98 16.89
N ALA A 490 -46.29 25.75 16.78
CA ALA A 490 -46.70 24.59 17.58
C ALA A 490 -45.93 24.58 18.90
#